data_AF-A0A821BZN0-F1
#
_entry.id   AF-A0A821BZN0-F1
#
_cell.length_a   1.000
_cell.length_b   1.000
_cell.length_c   1.000
_cell.angle_alpha   90.00
_cell.angle_beta   90.00
_cell.angle_gamma   90.00
#
_symmetry.space_group_name_H-M   'P 1'
#
loop_
_entity.id
_entity.type
_entity.pdbx_description
1 polymer ?
#
loop_
_entity_poly.entity_id
_entity_poly.type
_entity_poly.pdbx_seq_one_letter_code
_entity_poly.pdbx_strand_id
1 'polypeptide(L)' 'EPCAFCPLVADLFCRNFHCLRSYCKQCWVNRHGSKPLADHQPATRRQQPLPHI' A
#
# COMPACT_ATOMS: atom_id res chain seq x y z
N GLU A 1 -3.35 -7.54 -7.52
CA GLU A 1 -2.81 -6.29 -8.08
C GLU A 1 -1.30 -6.37 -8.04
N PRO A 2 -0.59 -6.15 -9.16
CA PRO A 2 0.86 -6.05 -9.17
C PRO A 2 1.32 -4.75 -8.46
N CYS A 3 2.54 -4.75 -7.92
CA CYS A 3 3.18 -3.53 -7.44
C CYS A 3 3.49 -2.60 -8.61
N ALA A 4 3.31 -1.29 -8.42
CA ALA A 4 3.57 -0.29 -9.45
C ALA A 4 5.06 -0.13 -9.83
N PHE A 5 5.99 -0.69 -9.06
CA PHE A 5 7.44 -0.45 -9.20
C PHE A 5 8.28 -1.73 -9.35
N CYS A 6 7.68 -2.90 -9.17
CA CYS A 6 8.40 -4.18 -9.26
C CYS A 6 7.43 -5.32 -9.59
N PRO A 7 7.92 -6.48 -10.06
CA PRO A 7 7.05 -7.60 -10.45
C PRO A 7 6.41 -8.35 -9.26
N LEU A 8 6.58 -7.87 -8.03
CA LEU A 8 6.01 -8.49 -6.84
C LEU A 8 4.51 -8.17 -6.70
N VAL A 9 3.81 -9.04 -5.95
CA VAL A 9 2.41 -8.81 -5.56
C VAL A 9 2.33 -7.61 -4.60
N ALA A 10 1.34 -6.75 -4.81
CA ALA A 10 1.06 -5.65 -3.91
C ALA A 10 0.08 -6.07 -2.80
N ASP A 11 0.43 -5.72 -1.57
CA ASP A 11 -0.39 -5.92 -0.37
C ASP A 11 -0.95 -4.60 0.19
N LEU A 12 -0.38 -3.47 -0.26
CA LEU A 12 -0.66 -2.14 0.24
C LEU A 12 -1.17 -1.26 -0.90
N PHE A 13 -2.22 -0.48 -0.64
CA PHE A 13 -2.73 0.51 -1.59
C PHE A 13 -2.67 1.91 -1.00
N CYS A 14 -2.05 2.85 -1.73
CA CYS A 14 -2.01 4.25 -1.32
C CYS A 14 -3.28 4.96 -1.79
N ARG A 15 -4.11 5.44 -0.85
CA ARG A 15 -5.36 6.16 -1.17
C ARG A 15 -5.17 7.66 -1.42
N ASN A 16 -3.98 8.19 -1.18
CA ASN A 16 -3.70 9.59 -1.47
C ASN A 16 -3.80 9.84 -2.98
N PHE A 17 -4.48 10.92 -3.37
CA PHE A 17 -4.73 11.29 -4.77
C PHE A 17 -3.45 11.41 -5.61
N HIS A 18 -2.35 11.85 -4.99
CA HIS A 18 -1.06 11.96 -5.68
C HIS A 18 -0.41 10.61 -5.99
N CYS A 19 -0.87 9.52 -5.36
CA CYS A 19 -0.32 8.17 -5.56
C CYS A 19 -1.29 7.24 -6.30
N LEU A 20 -2.48 7.00 -5.74
CA LEU A 20 -3.52 6.08 -6.23
C LEU A 20 -2.97 4.78 -6.87
N ARG A 21 -2.02 4.13 -6.19
CA ARG A 21 -1.27 2.98 -6.70
C ARG A 21 -1.13 1.89 -5.65
N SER A 22 -0.92 0.68 -6.16
CA SER A 22 -0.64 -0.54 -5.39
C SER A 22 0.87 -0.73 -5.21
N TYR A 23 1.30 -1.08 -4.00
CA TYR A 23 2.70 -1.24 -3.60
C TYR A 23 2.91 -2.56 -2.86
N CYS A 24 4.05 -3.21 -3.10
CA CYS A 24 4.57 -4.22 -2.17
C CYS A 24 5.18 -3.52 -0.94
N LYS A 25 5.40 -4.27 0.15
CA LYS A 25 5.96 -3.71 1.41
C LYS A 25 7.28 -2.97 1.21
N GLN A 26 8.20 -3.54 0.42
CA GLN A 26 9.51 -2.92 0.18
C GLN A 26 9.39 -1.60 -0.59
N CYS A 27 8.63 -1.60 -1.69
CA CYS A 27 8.42 -0.38 -2.48
C CYS A 27 7.64 0.68 -1.71
N TRP A 28 6.74 0.27 -0.81
CA TRP A 28 6.07 1.18 0.09
C TRP A 28 7.07 1.91 0.99
N VAL A 29 7.90 1.18 1.73
CA VAL A 29 8.91 1.79 2.64
C VAL A 29 9.88 2.67 1.86
N ASN A 30 10.36 2.21 0.70
CA ASN A 30 11.32 2.99 -0.10
C ASN A 30 10.73 4.31 -0.65
N ARG A 31 9.40 4.37 -0.87
CA ARG A 31 8.74 5.55 -1.45
C ARG A 31 8.04 6.43 -0.41
N HIS A 32 7.48 5.83 0.63
CA HIS A 32 6.68 6.50 1.66
C HIS A 32 7.42 6.62 3.00
N GLY A 33 8.62 6.04 3.15
CA GLY A 33 9.42 6.17 4.36
C GLY A 33 10.08 7.55 4.54
N SER A 34 10.12 8.39 3.50
CA SER A 34 10.67 9.74 3.54
C SER A 34 9.60 10.81 3.75
N LYS A 35 9.92 11.87 4.50
CA LYS A 35 9.11 13.10 4.58
C LYS A 35 9.23 13.80 3.22
N PRO A 36 8.22 13.68 2.33
CA PRO A 36 6.86 14.20 2.58
C PRO A 36 5.72 13.17 2.55
N LEU A 37 6.00 11.91 2.22
CA LEU A 37 4.98 10.88 1.98
C LEU A 37 4.74 9.98 3.20
N ALA A 38 5.41 10.25 4.32
CA ALA A 38 5.31 9.51 5.57
C ALA A 38 3.92 9.56 6.23
N ASP A 39 3.13 10.60 5.93
CA ASP A 39 1.75 10.72 6.44
C ASP A 39 0.75 9.85 5.66
N HIS A 40 1.14 9.33 4.49
CA HIS A 40 0.25 8.48 3.71
C HIS A 40 0.00 7.18 4.45
N GLN A 41 -1.28 6.85 4.69
CA GLN A 41 -1.65 5.58 5.30
C GLN A 41 -1.96 4.54 4.22
N PRO A 42 -1.33 3.35 4.25
CA PRO A 42 -1.64 2.29 3.31
C PRO A 42 -2.95 1.61 3.74
N ALA A 43 -3.85 1.39 2.79
CA ALA A 43 -4.93 0.42 2.98
C ALA A 43 -4.37 -0.99 2.76
N THR A 44 -4.51 -1.87 3.74
CA THR A 44 -4.14 -3.28 3.60
C THR A 44 -5.25 -4.02 2.86
N ARG A 45 -4.86 -4.88 1.91
CA ARG A 45 -5.83 -5.67 1.13
C ARG A 45 -6.43 -6.84 1.92
N ARG A 46 -5.92 -7.12 3.13
CA ARG A 46 -6.45 -8.17 4.00
C ARG A 46 -7.76 -7.69 4.61
N GLN A 47 -8.86 -8.07 3.97
CA GLN A 47 -10.14 -8.14 4.64
C GLN A 47 -9.93 -9.07 5.85
N GLN A 48 -10.03 -8.53 7.06
CA GLN A 48 -10.31 -9.39 8.21
C GLN A 48 -11.60 -10.16 7.84
N PRO A 49 -11.63 -11.49 7.95
CA PRO A 49 -12.91 -12.18 7.91
C PRO A 49 -13.79 -11.53 8.96
N LEU A 50 -14.96 -11.03 8.54
CA LEU A 50 -15.96 -10.54 9.47
C LEU A 50 -16.19 -11.64 10.51
N PRO A 51 -16.10 -11.35 11.83
CA PRO A 51 -16.48 -12.34 12.81
C PRO A 51 -17.93 -12.73 12.53
N HIS A 52 -18.17 -14.02 12.25
CA HIS A 52 -19.52 -14.55 12.18
C HIS A 52 -20.12 -14.39 13.58
N ILE A 53 -21.20 -13.60 13.68
CA ILE A 53 -22.04 -13.45 14.87
C ILE A 53 -23.12 -14.53 14.81
#